data_AF-A0A957AHM5-F1
#
_entry.id   AF-A0A957AHM5-F1
#
_cell.length_a   1.000
_cell.length_b   1.000
_cell.length_c   1.000
_cell.angle_alpha   90.00
_cell.angle_beta   90.00
_cell.angle_gamma   90.00
#
_symmetry.space_group_name_H-M   'P 1'
#
loop_
_entity.id
_entity.type
_entity.pdbx_description
1 polymer ?
#
loop_
_entity_poly.entity_id
_entity_poly.type
_entity_poly.pdbx_seq_one_letter_code
_entity_poly.pdbx_strand_id
1 'polypeptide(L)'
;SSDLISQDYRLEWTPWSPGYPLRIPVVDIVEIGAGGGSIVWFDEGGALRIGPKSAGADPGPACYGRGGAEPTITDAMVLAGVLDPAAFLGGRLTIDPELSARAFQPIADRLELSMTETVSGVLRLFGELTVEALKLVSVRRGYDPRDFTLIAYGGGGPIHAGLLANELGVKRLVIPCFPGSFSAWGMLTTRPRLDSSRTLVSSLAETPHEKRDEVFTSMRQEAESTLASHGFQAGAIEHQCAIDCRYHGQEHTVRVPVDAESASEESFANRFHQLHAQHYTFRLDQTPIELVNFRLTSTVPVDRVRQGTARPPHATEPAPSSRTVAFAHGGPQSTAIYQRTELGAGFSARGPAIIEESSSTSVVQSDQHFTIDRFGNIVIDRIQSSGKERPEIGHA
;
A
#
# COMPACT_ATOMS: atom_id res chain seq x y z
N SER A 1 2.15 17.28 -1.50
CA SER A 1 1.71 15.87 -1.66
C SER A 1 0.24 15.82 -2.09
N SER A 2 -0.15 16.65 -3.06
CA SER A 2 -1.47 16.64 -3.70
C SER A 2 -1.62 15.55 -4.77
N ASP A 3 -0.50 14.98 -5.20
CA ASP A 3 -0.43 14.18 -6.43
C ASP A 3 -0.92 12.73 -6.27
N LEU A 4 -1.24 12.31 -5.04
CA LEU A 4 -1.82 10.98 -4.75
C LEU A 4 -3.35 11.01 -4.67
N ILE A 5 -3.97 12.20 -4.69
CA ILE A 5 -5.42 12.35 -4.61
C ILE A 5 -5.96 12.52 -6.03
N SER A 6 -6.51 11.45 -6.58
CA SER A 6 -7.19 11.44 -7.88
C SER A 6 -8.66 11.83 -7.72
N GLN A 7 -9.24 12.40 -8.79
CA GLN A 7 -10.69 12.61 -8.91
C GLN A 7 -11.30 11.72 -10.00
N ASP A 8 -10.48 10.91 -10.64
CA ASP A 8 -10.86 9.96 -11.69
C ASP A 8 -10.82 8.55 -11.11
N TYR A 9 -11.63 8.32 -10.08
CA TYR A 9 -11.78 6.99 -9.48
C TYR A 9 -12.93 6.24 -10.12
N ARG A 10 -12.79 4.93 -10.27
CA ARG A 10 -13.82 4.07 -10.81
C ARG A 10 -14.07 2.93 -9.84
N LEU A 11 -15.28 2.85 -9.30
CA LEU A 11 -15.71 1.68 -8.56
C LEU A 11 -15.86 0.49 -9.51
N GLU A 12 -15.41 -0.69 -9.08
CA GLU A 12 -15.60 -1.97 -9.79
C GLU A 12 -15.00 -2.03 -11.20
N TRP A 13 -14.00 -1.19 -11.49
CA TRP A 13 -13.32 -1.23 -12.78
C TRP A 13 -12.53 -2.53 -12.95
N THR A 14 -12.63 -3.14 -14.13
CA THR A 14 -11.77 -4.25 -14.55
C THR A 14 -11.36 -4.02 -16.01
N PRO A 15 -10.36 -4.75 -16.54
CA PRO A 15 -10.03 -4.69 -17.97
C PRO A 15 -11.22 -4.98 -18.91
N TRP A 16 -12.28 -5.62 -18.40
CA TRP A 16 -13.45 -6.05 -19.15
C TRP A 16 -14.74 -5.30 -18.75
N SER A 17 -14.69 -4.44 -17.74
CA SER A 17 -15.84 -3.67 -17.24
C SER A 17 -15.44 -2.22 -16.96
N PRO A 18 -16.16 -1.22 -17.52
CA PRO A 18 -15.79 0.19 -17.38
C PRO A 18 -15.94 0.73 -15.94
N GLY A 19 -16.64 0.02 -15.05
CA GLY A 19 -16.90 0.45 -13.68
C GLY A 19 -17.79 1.70 -13.60
N TYR A 20 -17.93 2.25 -12.38
CA TYR A 20 -18.70 3.47 -12.12
C TYR A 20 -17.77 4.64 -11.79
N PRO A 21 -17.71 5.70 -12.62
CA PRO A 21 -16.85 6.84 -12.35
C PRO A 21 -17.38 7.64 -11.15
N LEU A 22 -16.48 7.95 -10.22
CA LEU A 22 -16.72 8.79 -9.05
C LEU A 22 -15.84 10.03 -9.13
N ARG A 23 -16.46 11.22 -9.11
CA ARG A 23 -15.77 12.52 -9.12
C ARG A 23 -15.57 13.06 -7.70
N ILE A 24 -14.98 12.25 -6.83
CA ILE A 24 -14.62 12.64 -5.47
C ILE A 24 -13.10 12.49 -5.28
N PRO A 25 -12.45 13.36 -4.47
CA PRO A 25 -11.05 13.20 -4.14
C PRO A 25 -10.84 11.89 -3.37
N VAL A 26 -10.11 10.95 -3.96
CA VAL A 26 -9.72 9.71 -3.31
C VAL A 26 -8.23 9.48 -3.48
N VAL A 27 -7.64 8.80 -2.50
CA VAL A 27 -6.29 8.28 -2.66
C VAL A 27 -6.33 7.21 -3.75
N ASP A 28 -5.43 7.31 -4.72
CA ASP A 28 -5.32 6.34 -5.82
C ASP A 28 -4.80 4.99 -5.30
N ILE A 29 -5.74 4.13 -4.91
CA ILE A 29 -5.52 2.79 -4.40
C ILE A 29 -6.00 1.81 -5.47
N VAL A 30 -5.19 0.77 -5.69
CA VAL A 30 -5.59 -0.38 -6.50
C VAL A 30 -5.69 -1.58 -5.58
N GLU A 31 -6.87 -2.18 -5.57
CA GLU A 31 -7.14 -3.39 -4.80
C GLU A 31 -6.76 -4.62 -5.62
N ILE A 32 -5.93 -5.48 -5.01
CA ILE A 32 -5.53 -6.75 -5.60
C ILE A 32 -6.20 -7.84 -4.76
N GLY A 33 -7.10 -8.61 -5.37
CA GLY A 33 -7.88 -9.67 -4.72
C GLY A 33 -7.06 -10.92 -4.36
N ALA A 34 -5.89 -10.74 -3.75
CA ALA A 34 -4.95 -11.78 -3.37
C ALA A 34 -4.50 -11.58 -1.92
N GLY A 35 -4.75 -12.56 -1.05
CA GLY A 35 -4.37 -12.51 0.36
C GLY A 35 -4.38 -13.89 1.02
N GLY A 36 -4.16 -13.95 2.33
CA GLY A 36 -4.08 -15.21 3.07
C GLY A 36 -5.32 -16.10 2.92
N GLY A 37 -6.50 -15.50 2.83
CA GLY A 37 -7.77 -16.23 2.65
C GLY A 37 -8.07 -16.65 1.20
N SER A 38 -7.24 -16.29 0.22
CA SER A 38 -7.48 -16.66 -1.18
C SER A 38 -7.49 -18.18 -1.35
N ILE A 39 -8.58 -18.69 -1.93
CA ILE A 39 -8.81 -20.12 -2.13
C ILE A 39 -8.03 -20.61 -3.34
N VAL A 40 -7.45 -21.81 -3.22
CA VAL A 40 -6.78 -22.56 -4.28
C VAL A 40 -7.79 -23.54 -4.90
N TRP A 41 -8.00 -23.48 -6.21
CA TRP A 41 -9.03 -24.29 -6.89
C TRP A 41 -8.64 -24.56 -8.34
N PHE A 42 -9.34 -25.48 -9.00
CA PHE A 42 -9.16 -25.74 -10.44
C PHE A 42 -10.31 -25.14 -11.24
N ASP A 43 -9.99 -24.44 -12.32
CA ASP A 43 -11.01 -23.99 -13.27
C ASP A 43 -11.58 -25.14 -14.12
N GLU A 44 -12.61 -24.84 -14.91
CA GLU A 44 -13.27 -25.80 -15.81
C GLU A 44 -12.28 -26.40 -16.83
N GLY A 45 -11.22 -25.66 -17.20
CA GLY A 45 -10.15 -26.13 -18.07
C GLY A 45 -9.08 -26.96 -17.36
N GLY A 46 -9.18 -27.15 -16.04
CA GLY A 46 -8.24 -27.90 -15.23
C GLY A 46 -6.97 -27.15 -14.86
N ALA A 47 -6.91 -25.83 -15.06
CA ALA A 47 -5.80 -25.01 -14.60
C ALA A 47 -5.95 -24.65 -13.12
N LEU A 48 -4.85 -24.68 -12.37
CA LEU A 48 -4.82 -24.26 -10.97
C LEU A 48 -4.97 -22.73 -10.87
N ARG A 49 -5.89 -22.27 -10.03
CA ARG A 49 -6.23 -20.87 -9.80
C ARG A 49 -6.14 -20.55 -8.32
N ILE A 50 -5.82 -19.29 -8.02
CA ILE A 50 -5.79 -18.75 -6.65
C ILE A 50 -6.60 -17.47 -6.63
N GLY A 51 -7.62 -17.40 -5.77
CA GLY A 51 -8.58 -16.31 -5.80
C GLY A 51 -9.42 -16.28 -7.08
N PRO A 52 -10.22 -15.23 -7.31
CA PRO A 52 -10.53 -14.13 -6.38
C PRO A 52 -11.41 -14.58 -5.21
N LYS A 53 -11.92 -15.82 -5.23
CA LYS A 53 -12.66 -16.43 -4.12
C LYS A 53 -11.80 -16.44 -2.86
N SER A 54 -12.39 -16.05 -1.74
CA SER A 54 -11.72 -15.97 -0.45
C SER A 54 -12.55 -16.66 0.62
N ALA A 55 -11.89 -17.36 1.54
CA ALA A 55 -12.52 -17.95 2.72
C ALA A 55 -12.84 -16.92 3.81
N GLY A 56 -12.35 -15.68 3.66
CA GLY A 56 -12.54 -14.61 4.64
C GLY A 56 -11.94 -14.94 6.00
N ALA A 57 -12.57 -14.46 7.06
CA ALA A 57 -12.22 -14.77 8.46
C ALA A 57 -13.19 -15.77 9.12
N ASP A 58 -14.37 -15.95 8.52
CA ASP A 58 -15.43 -16.86 8.95
C ASP A 58 -16.14 -17.42 7.70
N PRO A 59 -16.05 -18.73 7.41
CA PRO A 59 -15.40 -19.76 8.23
C PRO A 59 -13.87 -19.68 8.23
N GLY A 60 -13.27 -18.93 7.30
CA GLY A 60 -11.83 -18.74 7.20
C GLY A 60 -11.06 -19.94 6.66
N PRO A 61 -9.71 -19.85 6.61
CA PRO A 61 -8.81 -20.96 6.29
C PRO A 61 -9.12 -22.24 7.05
N ALA A 62 -8.84 -23.40 6.44
CA ALA A 62 -9.12 -24.70 7.04
C ALA A 62 -8.39 -24.87 8.38
N CYS A 63 -7.15 -24.37 8.48
CA CYS A 63 -6.34 -24.40 9.69
C CYS A 63 -6.98 -23.71 10.89
N TYR A 64 -7.99 -22.84 10.70
CA TYR A 64 -8.66 -22.16 11.82
C TYR A 64 -9.62 -23.07 12.58
N GLY A 65 -10.02 -24.24 12.03
CA GLY A 65 -10.92 -25.16 12.71
C GLY A 65 -12.35 -24.65 12.90
N ARG A 66 -12.78 -23.65 12.11
CA ARG A 66 -14.10 -22.99 12.20
C ARG A 66 -15.11 -23.48 11.14
N GLY A 67 -14.84 -24.61 10.50
CA GLY A 67 -15.69 -25.19 9.46
C GLY A 67 -15.27 -24.86 8.03
N GLY A 68 -14.16 -24.13 7.85
CA GLY A 68 -13.53 -23.96 6.54
C GLY A 68 -12.91 -25.27 6.07
N ALA A 69 -13.11 -25.64 4.80
CA ALA A 69 -12.59 -26.88 4.22
C ALA A 69 -11.82 -26.67 2.90
N GLU A 70 -11.93 -25.47 2.31
CA GLU A 70 -11.24 -25.14 1.08
C GLU A 70 -9.76 -24.78 1.37
N PRO A 71 -8.80 -25.21 0.54
CA PRO A 71 -7.39 -24.88 0.73
C PRO A 71 -7.12 -23.40 0.45
N THR A 72 -6.42 -22.73 1.35
CA THR A 72 -6.07 -21.31 1.23
C THR A 72 -4.57 -21.03 1.24
N ILE A 73 -4.17 -19.78 0.98
CA ILE A 73 -2.77 -19.36 1.12
C ILE A 73 -2.28 -19.43 2.56
N THR A 74 -3.13 -19.12 3.54
CA THR A 74 -2.78 -19.31 4.97
C THR A 74 -2.50 -20.78 5.26
N ASP A 75 -3.34 -21.69 4.76
CA ASP A 75 -3.12 -23.14 4.90
C ASP A 75 -1.78 -23.59 4.27
N ALA A 76 -1.46 -23.08 3.08
CA ALA A 76 -0.15 -23.33 2.44
C ALA A 76 1.02 -22.82 3.30
N MET A 77 0.88 -21.65 3.93
CA MET A 77 1.92 -21.09 4.81
C MET A 77 2.12 -21.90 6.10
N VAL A 78 1.06 -22.51 6.63
CA VAL A 78 1.15 -23.45 7.76
C VAL A 78 1.90 -24.70 7.34
N LEU A 79 1.52 -25.31 6.22
CA LEU A 79 2.18 -26.52 5.70
C LEU A 79 3.63 -26.28 5.29
N ALA A 80 3.96 -25.08 4.82
CA ALA A 80 5.32 -24.67 4.52
C ALA A 80 6.18 -24.43 5.77
N GLY A 81 5.59 -24.39 6.97
CA GLY A 81 6.27 -24.04 8.21
C GLY A 81 6.59 -22.54 8.33
N VAL A 82 6.00 -21.68 7.51
CA VAL A 82 6.18 -20.23 7.60
C VAL A 82 5.40 -19.67 8.80
N LEU A 83 4.20 -20.18 9.06
CA LEU A 83 3.38 -19.82 10.23
C LEU A 83 3.53 -20.86 11.34
N ASP A 84 3.73 -20.40 12.57
CA ASP A 84 3.77 -21.26 13.75
C ASP A 84 2.35 -21.66 14.20
N PRO A 85 2.03 -22.97 14.27
CA PRO A 85 0.73 -23.43 14.75
C PRO A 85 0.39 -23.00 16.18
N ALA A 86 1.39 -22.84 17.03
CA ALA A 86 1.24 -22.48 18.45
C ALA A 86 1.27 -20.97 18.70
N ALA A 87 1.91 -20.18 17.84
CA ALA A 87 2.12 -18.75 18.06
C ALA A 87 1.17 -17.84 17.26
N PHE A 88 0.28 -18.39 16.42
CA PHE A 88 -0.59 -17.59 15.55
C PHE A 88 -1.49 -16.61 16.33
N LEU A 89 -1.55 -15.35 15.84
CA LEU A 89 -2.19 -14.21 16.52
C LEU A 89 -1.73 -14.01 17.98
N GLY A 90 -0.44 -14.25 18.25
CA GLY A 90 0.12 -14.18 19.60
C GLY A 90 -0.41 -15.29 20.52
N GLY A 91 -0.70 -16.47 19.96
CA GLY A 91 -1.25 -17.62 20.66
C GLY A 91 -2.75 -17.57 20.95
N ARG A 92 -3.47 -16.55 20.43
CA ARG A 92 -4.93 -16.43 20.64
C ARG A 92 -5.76 -17.37 19.78
N LEU A 93 -5.18 -17.86 18.68
CA LEU A 93 -5.81 -18.84 17.80
C LEU A 93 -4.80 -19.95 17.55
N THR A 94 -5.02 -21.12 18.14
CA THR A 94 -4.31 -22.33 17.76
C THR A 94 -4.81 -22.76 16.40
N ILE A 95 -3.89 -22.96 15.45
CA ILE A 95 -4.22 -23.44 14.11
C ILE A 95 -3.77 -24.89 13.95
N ASP A 96 -4.50 -25.66 13.14
CA ASP A 96 -4.30 -27.10 12.99
C ASP A 96 -3.70 -27.43 11.60
N PRO A 97 -2.42 -27.86 11.53
CA PRO A 97 -1.79 -28.26 10.28
C PRO A 97 -2.46 -29.46 9.60
N GLU A 98 -3.11 -30.36 10.35
CA GLU A 98 -3.80 -31.52 9.80
C GLU A 98 -5.04 -31.10 9.01
N LEU A 99 -5.73 -30.03 9.44
CA LEU A 99 -6.82 -29.45 8.67
C LEU A 99 -6.33 -28.87 7.34
N SER A 100 -5.19 -28.17 7.35
CA SER A 100 -4.57 -27.69 6.10
C SER A 100 -4.17 -28.85 5.20
N ALA A 101 -3.56 -29.91 5.74
CA ALA A 101 -3.14 -31.08 4.98
C ALA A 101 -4.35 -31.77 4.31
N ARG A 102 -5.45 -31.96 5.06
CA ARG A 102 -6.69 -32.50 4.52
C ARG A 102 -7.28 -31.63 3.41
N ALA A 103 -7.25 -30.31 3.55
CA ALA A 103 -7.76 -29.39 2.54
C ALA A 103 -6.91 -29.41 1.25
N PHE A 104 -5.59 -29.58 1.38
CA PHE A 104 -4.67 -29.64 0.23
C PHE A 104 -4.55 -31.02 -0.41
N GLN A 105 -4.93 -32.11 0.28
CA GLN A 105 -4.80 -33.48 -0.25
C GLN A 105 -5.44 -33.65 -1.63
N PRO A 106 -6.68 -33.17 -1.91
CA PRO A 106 -7.28 -33.27 -3.23
C PRO A 106 -6.51 -32.52 -4.33
N ILE A 107 -5.82 -31.42 -3.97
CA ILE A 107 -4.98 -30.66 -4.90
C ILE A 107 -3.71 -31.45 -5.22
N ALA A 108 -3.06 -32.02 -4.20
CA ALA A 108 -1.86 -32.83 -4.37
C ALA A 108 -2.15 -34.09 -5.20
N ASP A 109 -3.24 -34.80 -4.89
CA ASP A 109 -3.67 -36.01 -5.61
C ASP A 109 -3.94 -35.72 -7.09
N ARG A 110 -4.63 -34.62 -7.40
CA ARG A 110 -4.95 -34.24 -8.78
C ARG A 110 -3.72 -33.81 -9.59
N LEU A 111 -2.70 -33.25 -8.95
CA LEU A 111 -1.45 -32.85 -9.61
C LEU A 111 -0.42 -33.99 -9.67
N GLU A 112 -0.66 -35.10 -8.98
CA GLU A 112 0.30 -36.20 -8.80
C GLU A 112 1.62 -35.73 -8.19
N LEU A 113 1.55 -34.78 -7.24
CA LEU A 113 2.71 -34.19 -6.57
C LEU A 113 2.72 -34.54 -5.09
N SER A 114 3.89 -34.51 -4.46
CA SER A 114 3.98 -34.56 -3.00
C SER A 114 3.38 -33.29 -2.38
N MET A 115 2.90 -33.38 -1.14
CA MET A 115 2.35 -32.24 -0.41
C MET A 115 3.31 -31.04 -0.38
N THR A 116 4.61 -31.30 -0.17
CA THR A 116 5.64 -30.25 -0.16
C THR A 116 5.80 -29.58 -1.52
N GLU A 117 5.77 -30.33 -2.61
CA GLU A 117 5.83 -29.78 -3.98
C GLU A 117 4.58 -28.98 -4.32
N THR A 118 3.40 -29.49 -3.95
CA THR A 118 2.12 -28.79 -4.14
C THR A 118 2.11 -27.45 -3.42
N VAL A 119 2.45 -27.43 -2.13
CA VAL A 119 2.49 -26.20 -1.32
C VAL A 119 3.50 -25.21 -1.87
N SER A 120 4.72 -25.67 -2.19
CA SER A 120 5.76 -24.80 -2.76
C SER A 120 5.31 -24.20 -4.11
N GLY A 121 4.69 -25.01 -4.97
CA GLY A 121 4.13 -24.57 -6.25
C GLY A 121 3.02 -23.53 -6.11
N VAL A 122 2.11 -23.71 -5.14
CA VAL A 122 1.03 -22.76 -4.84
C VAL A 122 1.59 -21.44 -4.33
N LEU A 123 2.57 -21.46 -3.43
CA LEU A 123 3.21 -20.24 -2.91
C LEU A 123 3.95 -19.48 -4.01
N ARG A 124 4.61 -20.18 -4.94
CA ARG A 124 5.21 -19.58 -6.14
C ARG A 124 4.16 -18.92 -7.03
N LEU A 125 3.10 -19.63 -7.37
CA LEU A 125 2.01 -19.12 -8.21
C LEU A 125 1.38 -17.87 -7.58
N PHE A 126 1.15 -17.88 -6.27
CA PHE A 126 0.65 -16.72 -5.54
C PHE A 126 1.60 -15.52 -5.61
N GLY A 127 2.91 -15.77 -5.45
CA GLY A 127 3.95 -14.76 -5.61
C GLY A 127 3.92 -14.13 -7.00
N GLU A 128 3.90 -14.94 -8.05
CA GLU A 128 3.84 -14.49 -9.45
C GLU A 128 2.59 -13.65 -9.74
N LEU A 129 1.42 -14.07 -9.27
CA LEU A 129 0.17 -13.31 -9.42
C LEU A 129 0.25 -11.95 -8.74
N THR A 130 0.86 -11.89 -7.55
CA THR A 130 0.99 -10.65 -6.78
C THR A 130 2.02 -9.71 -7.41
N VAL A 131 3.13 -10.24 -7.95
CA VAL A 131 4.12 -9.47 -8.71
C VAL A 131 3.48 -8.84 -9.95
N GLU A 132 2.70 -9.60 -10.73
CA GLU A 132 2.03 -9.06 -11.92
C GLU A 132 1.06 -7.94 -11.55
N ALA A 133 0.31 -8.13 -10.48
CA ALA A 133 -0.59 -7.10 -9.96
C ALA A 133 0.16 -5.83 -9.49
N LEU A 134 1.33 -5.98 -8.85
CA LEU A 134 2.19 -4.85 -8.47
C LEU A 134 2.80 -4.14 -9.69
N LYS A 135 3.06 -4.84 -10.79
CA LYS A 135 3.49 -4.23 -12.06
C LYS A 135 2.40 -3.39 -12.72
N LEU A 136 1.12 -3.72 -12.51
CA LEU A 136 -0.02 -2.89 -12.98
C LEU A 136 0.00 -1.49 -12.38
N VAL A 137 0.36 -1.39 -11.09
CA VAL A 137 0.28 -0.14 -10.33
C VAL A 137 1.57 0.69 -10.41
N SER A 138 2.63 0.14 -10.99
CA SER A 138 3.95 0.76 -11.13
C SER A 138 4.35 0.92 -12.59
N VAL A 139 4.86 -0.15 -13.21
CA VAL A 139 5.42 -0.16 -14.57
C VAL A 139 4.40 0.32 -15.60
N ARG A 140 3.15 -0.13 -15.52
CA ARG A 140 2.11 0.30 -16.48
C ARG A 140 1.71 1.77 -16.32
N ARG A 141 2.11 2.43 -15.24
CA ARG A 141 1.98 3.87 -15.02
C ARG A 141 3.28 4.64 -15.33
N GLY A 142 4.29 3.98 -15.88
CA GLY A 142 5.58 4.57 -16.26
C GLY A 142 6.61 4.63 -15.12
N TYR A 143 6.34 4.00 -13.97
CA TYR A 143 7.26 3.98 -12.83
C TYR A 143 8.13 2.73 -12.81
N ASP A 144 9.44 2.89 -12.58
CA ASP A 144 10.36 1.78 -12.33
C ASP A 144 10.37 1.42 -10.82
N PRO A 145 9.91 0.22 -10.41
CA PRO A 145 9.90 -0.18 -9.00
C PRO A 145 11.25 -0.10 -8.28
N ARG A 146 12.37 -0.19 -9.03
CA ARG A 146 13.73 -0.15 -8.49
C ARG A 146 14.13 1.21 -7.91
N ASP A 147 13.38 2.25 -8.25
CA ASP A 147 13.57 3.61 -7.76
C ASP A 147 12.75 3.89 -6.49
N PHE A 148 11.95 2.92 -6.04
CA PHE A 148 11.10 3.05 -4.86
C PHE A 148 11.55 2.17 -3.70
N THR A 149 11.09 2.54 -2.50
CA THR A 149 11.10 1.68 -1.32
C THR A 149 9.73 1.05 -1.18
N LEU A 150 9.68 -0.27 -1.03
CA LEU A 150 8.42 -0.97 -0.74
C LEU A 150 8.11 -0.83 0.75
N ILE A 151 6.88 -0.45 1.10
CA ILE A 151 6.39 -0.49 2.48
C ILE A 151 5.38 -1.62 2.58
N ALA A 152 5.66 -2.63 3.41
CA ALA A 152 4.77 -3.76 3.61
C ALA A 152 4.13 -3.71 4.99
N TYR A 153 2.80 -3.70 5.01
CA TYR A 153 2.00 -3.68 6.23
C TYR A 153 0.75 -4.56 6.07
N GLY A 154 -0.10 -4.58 7.09
CA GLY A 154 -1.20 -5.53 7.23
C GLY A 154 -0.71 -6.87 7.80
N GLY A 155 -1.64 -7.73 8.19
CA GLY A 155 -1.29 -9.02 8.80
C GLY A 155 -0.49 -9.92 7.87
N GLY A 156 -0.87 -9.96 6.58
CA GLY A 156 -0.25 -10.81 5.55
C GLY A 156 0.66 -10.08 4.56
N GLY A 157 0.93 -8.78 4.71
CA GLY A 157 1.86 -8.09 3.80
C GLY A 157 3.32 -8.53 4.00
N PRO A 158 3.86 -8.42 5.24
CA PRO A 158 5.26 -8.73 5.54
C PRO A 158 5.70 -10.17 5.22
N ILE A 159 4.77 -11.14 5.21
CA ILE A 159 5.09 -12.55 4.95
C ILE A 159 5.51 -12.81 3.49
N HIS A 160 4.99 -12.02 2.55
CA HIS A 160 5.31 -12.12 1.12
C HIS A 160 6.32 -11.06 0.67
N ALA A 161 6.48 -9.99 1.45
CA ALA A 161 7.18 -8.79 1.04
C ALA A 161 8.62 -9.01 0.58
N GLY A 162 9.38 -9.88 1.27
CA GLY A 162 10.76 -10.20 0.89
C GLY A 162 10.85 -10.84 -0.50
N LEU A 163 9.96 -11.78 -0.82
CA LEU A 163 9.88 -12.41 -2.14
C LEU A 163 9.50 -11.38 -3.22
N LEU A 164 8.45 -10.60 -2.96
CA LEU A 164 7.96 -9.58 -3.90
C LEU A 164 9.01 -8.51 -4.18
N ALA A 165 9.76 -8.09 -3.17
CA ALA A 165 10.85 -7.12 -3.32
C ALA A 165 11.95 -7.67 -4.24
N ASN A 166 12.32 -8.94 -4.10
CA ASN A 166 13.32 -9.57 -4.97
C ASN A 166 12.86 -9.66 -6.42
N GLU A 167 11.62 -10.09 -6.66
CA GLU A 167 11.03 -10.23 -8.00
C GLU A 167 10.84 -8.88 -8.71
N LEU A 168 10.50 -7.83 -7.96
CA LEU A 168 10.37 -6.47 -8.49
C LEU A 168 11.72 -5.73 -8.60
N GLY A 169 12.80 -6.30 -8.06
CA GLY A 169 14.11 -5.65 -8.01
C GLY A 169 14.17 -4.44 -7.05
N VAL A 170 13.22 -4.33 -6.13
CA VAL A 170 13.20 -3.27 -5.12
C VAL A 170 14.41 -3.42 -4.21
N LYS A 171 15.16 -2.32 -4.01
CA LYS A 171 16.42 -2.34 -3.26
C LYS A 171 16.19 -2.40 -1.75
N ARG A 172 15.09 -1.79 -1.30
CA ARG A 172 14.76 -1.60 0.11
C ARG A 172 13.29 -1.87 0.39
N LEU A 173 13.04 -2.67 1.40
CA LEU A 173 11.73 -2.96 1.97
C LEU A 173 11.69 -2.42 3.41
N VAL A 174 10.56 -1.82 3.80
CA VAL A 174 10.32 -1.34 5.16
C VAL A 174 9.04 -1.99 5.67
N ILE A 175 9.14 -2.66 6.82
CA ILE A 175 8.00 -3.15 7.58
C ILE A 175 7.89 -2.27 8.84
N PRO A 176 6.79 -1.54 9.03
CA PRO A 176 6.65 -0.61 10.14
C PRO A 176 6.53 -1.34 11.49
N CYS A 177 6.72 -0.63 12.61
CA CYS A 177 6.70 -1.22 13.96
C CYS A 177 5.38 -1.92 14.36
N PHE A 178 4.27 -1.63 13.68
CA PHE A 178 2.95 -2.22 13.92
C PHE A 178 2.28 -2.60 12.59
N PRO A 179 2.85 -3.55 11.83
CA PRO A 179 2.39 -3.82 10.47
C PRO A 179 0.93 -4.24 10.43
N GLY A 180 0.49 -5.13 11.32
CA GLY A 180 -0.91 -5.60 11.38
C GLY A 180 -1.93 -4.52 11.76
N SER A 181 -1.49 -3.39 12.35
CA SER A 181 -2.35 -2.28 12.75
C SER A 181 -1.95 -0.94 12.13
N PHE A 182 -1.16 -0.98 11.05
CA PHE A 182 -0.56 0.22 10.46
C PHE A 182 -1.61 1.22 9.95
N SER A 183 -2.72 0.73 9.40
CA SER A 183 -3.84 1.59 9.00
C SER A 183 -4.48 2.32 10.18
N ALA A 184 -4.65 1.64 11.33
CA ALA A 184 -5.16 2.26 12.55
C ALA A 184 -4.19 3.32 13.09
N TRP A 185 -2.89 3.03 13.05
CA TRP A 185 -1.85 4.01 13.39
C TRP A 185 -1.86 5.21 12.42
N GLY A 186 -2.09 5.00 11.13
CA GLY A 186 -2.28 6.06 10.14
C GLY A 186 -3.46 6.98 10.48
N MET A 187 -4.58 6.41 10.93
CA MET A 187 -5.74 7.20 11.39
C MET A 187 -5.38 8.08 12.60
N LEU A 188 -4.62 7.55 13.56
CA LEU A 188 -4.21 8.29 14.77
C LEU A 188 -3.20 9.41 14.51
N THR A 189 -2.45 9.34 13.40
CA THR A 189 -1.40 10.32 13.05
C THR A 189 -1.82 11.35 12.01
N THR A 190 -3.04 11.20 11.47
CA THR A 190 -3.62 12.07 10.46
C THR A 190 -4.30 13.27 11.10
N ARG A 191 -4.21 14.44 10.45
CA ARG A 191 -4.95 15.63 10.86
C ARG A 191 -6.38 15.56 10.31
N PRO A 192 -7.41 15.91 11.09
CA PRO A 192 -8.75 16.09 10.55
C PRO A 192 -8.70 17.05 9.36
N ARG A 193 -9.24 16.61 8.23
CA ARG A 193 -9.20 17.33 6.96
C ARG A 193 -10.59 17.29 6.33
N LEU A 194 -11.07 18.45 5.88
CA LEU A 194 -12.31 18.60 5.13
C LEU A 194 -11.98 19.24 3.78
N ASP A 195 -12.28 18.55 2.69
CA ASP A 195 -12.16 19.06 1.34
C ASP A 195 -13.55 19.47 0.83
N SER A 196 -13.69 20.75 0.50
CA SER A 196 -14.91 21.34 -0.05
C SER A 196 -14.65 21.87 -1.45
N SER A 197 -15.65 21.73 -2.32
CA SER A 197 -15.60 22.20 -3.71
C SER A 197 -16.90 22.89 -4.07
N ARG A 198 -16.82 24.04 -4.72
CA ARG A 198 -17.97 24.77 -5.26
C ARG A 198 -17.71 25.08 -6.73
N THR A 199 -18.59 24.59 -7.60
CA THR A 199 -18.51 24.87 -9.03
C THR A 199 -19.13 26.23 -9.31
N LEU A 200 -18.33 27.12 -9.91
CA LEU A 200 -18.75 28.41 -10.42
C LEU A 200 -17.97 28.65 -11.71
N VAL A 201 -18.63 28.47 -12.85
CA VAL A 201 -18.02 28.65 -14.17
C VAL A 201 -18.15 30.11 -14.55
N SER A 202 -17.02 30.81 -14.65
CA SER A 202 -16.98 32.23 -14.99
C SER A 202 -15.63 32.63 -15.56
N SER A 203 -15.58 33.72 -16.32
CA SER A 203 -14.30 34.28 -16.75
C SER A 203 -13.56 34.89 -15.55
N LEU A 204 -12.22 34.82 -15.56
CA LEU A 204 -11.38 35.51 -14.58
C LEU A 204 -11.70 37.01 -14.55
N ALA A 205 -11.92 37.62 -15.71
CA ALA A 205 -12.25 39.05 -15.83
C ALA A 205 -13.62 39.40 -15.21
N GLU A 206 -14.55 38.45 -15.13
CA GLU A 206 -15.88 38.65 -14.53
C GLU A 206 -15.90 38.34 -13.01
N THR A 207 -14.81 37.74 -12.52
CA THR A 207 -14.66 37.23 -11.16
C THR A 207 -13.39 37.80 -10.54
N PRO A 208 -13.39 39.12 -10.27
CA PRO A 208 -12.23 39.78 -9.67
C PRO A 208 -11.94 39.21 -8.28
N HIS A 209 -10.80 39.60 -7.72
CA HIS A 209 -10.32 39.11 -6.43
C HIS A 209 -11.40 39.14 -5.34
N GLU A 210 -12.16 40.22 -5.22
CA GLU A 210 -13.18 40.40 -4.19
C GLU A 210 -14.31 39.34 -4.29
N LYS A 211 -14.77 39.03 -5.51
CA LYS A 211 -15.78 37.99 -5.71
C LYS A 211 -15.25 36.59 -5.38
N ARG A 212 -13.98 36.32 -5.70
CA ARG A 212 -13.34 35.05 -5.35
C ARG A 212 -13.21 34.91 -3.83
N ASP A 213 -12.86 35.99 -3.15
CA ASP A 213 -12.79 36.05 -1.69
C ASP A 213 -14.16 35.85 -1.02
N GLU A 214 -15.24 36.41 -1.57
CA GLU A 214 -16.60 36.16 -1.09
C GLU A 214 -16.96 34.68 -1.15
N VAL A 215 -16.65 34.02 -2.27
CA VAL A 215 -16.86 32.57 -2.44
C VAL A 215 -16.08 31.79 -1.38
N PHE A 216 -14.79 32.07 -1.20
CA PHE A 216 -13.97 31.39 -0.19
C PHE A 216 -14.40 31.71 1.24
N THR A 217 -14.91 32.91 1.50
CA THR A 217 -15.42 33.30 2.83
C THR A 217 -16.64 32.46 3.19
N SER A 218 -17.60 32.32 2.26
CA SER A 218 -18.76 31.44 2.45
C SER A 218 -18.33 29.97 2.64
N MET A 219 -17.40 29.46 1.82
CA MET A 219 -16.90 28.09 1.96
C MET A 219 -16.18 27.87 3.30
N ARG A 220 -15.42 28.85 3.80
CA ARG A 220 -14.75 28.79 5.11
C ARG A 220 -15.76 28.70 6.25
N GLN A 221 -16.80 29.53 6.23
CA GLN A 221 -17.86 29.49 7.23
C GLN A 221 -18.59 28.13 7.26
N GLU A 222 -18.89 27.56 6.08
CA GLU A 222 -19.49 26.22 5.98
C GLU A 222 -18.56 25.13 6.53
N ALA A 223 -17.26 25.19 6.20
CA ALA A 223 -16.26 24.25 6.68
C ALA A 223 -16.05 24.36 8.20
N GLU A 224 -15.95 25.57 8.74
CA GLU A 224 -15.83 25.85 10.17
C GLU A 224 -17.06 25.34 10.94
N SER A 225 -18.26 25.59 10.44
CA SER A 225 -19.52 25.08 11.02
C SER A 225 -19.55 23.55 11.04
N THR A 226 -19.16 22.93 9.92
CA THR A 226 -19.06 21.47 9.81
C THR A 226 -18.03 20.90 10.78
N LEU A 227 -16.85 21.51 10.91
CA LEU A 227 -15.82 21.04 11.83
C LEU A 227 -16.23 21.27 13.29
N ALA A 228 -16.94 22.36 13.59
CA ALA A 228 -17.50 22.63 14.91
C ALA A 228 -18.55 21.61 15.33
N SER A 229 -19.41 21.13 14.42
CA SER A 229 -20.36 20.07 14.72
C SER A 229 -19.69 18.73 15.08
N HIS A 230 -18.42 18.53 14.68
CA HIS A 230 -17.59 17.39 15.06
C HIS A 230 -16.73 17.66 16.30
N GLY A 231 -16.88 18.82 16.96
CA GLY A 231 -16.19 19.18 18.20
C GLY A 231 -14.85 19.90 18.03
N PHE A 232 -14.48 20.33 16.81
CA PHE A 232 -13.25 21.10 16.58
C PHE A 232 -13.50 22.61 16.72
N GLN A 233 -12.55 23.35 17.31
CA GLN A 233 -12.70 24.80 17.50
C GLN A 233 -12.23 25.61 16.28
N ALA A 234 -12.98 26.64 15.91
CA ALA A 234 -12.75 27.46 14.71
C ALA A 234 -11.38 28.18 14.67
N GLY A 235 -10.85 28.60 15.83
CA GLY A 235 -9.64 29.43 15.90
C GLY A 235 -8.32 28.74 15.54
N ALA A 236 -8.32 27.42 15.32
CA ALA A 236 -7.13 26.67 14.97
C ALA A 236 -7.11 26.21 13.50
N ILE A 237 -8.19 26.39 12.73
CA ILE A 237 -8.33 25.72 11.43
C ILE A 237 -7.44 26.38 10.37
N GLU A 238 -6.60 25.57 9.72
CA GLU A 238 -5.76 25.99 8.59
C GLU A 238 -6.56 25.81 7.28
N HIS A 239 -6.68 26.89 6.51
CA HIS A 239 -7.37 26.86 5.22
C HIS A 239 -6.38 27.00 4.06
N GLN A 240 -6.53 26.16 3.05
CA GLN A 240 -5.83 26.25 1.77
C GLN A 240 -6.85 26.39 0.66
N CYS A 241 -6.73 27.47 -0.11
CA CYS A 241 -7.62 27.81 -1.21
C CYS A 241 -6.94 27.49 -2.54
N ALA A 242 -7.71 26.98 -3.50
CA ALA A 242 -7.28 26.80 -4.88
C ALA A 242 -8.46 26.94 -5.83
N ILE A 243 -8.20 27.27 -7.09
CA ILE A 243 -9.22 27.32 -8.13
C ILE A 243 -8.76 26.43 -9.30
N ASP A 244 -9.62 25.54 -9.75
CA ASP A 244 -9.41 24.85 -11.02
C ASP A 244 -9.76 25.79 -12.17
N CYS A 245 -8.78 26.06 -13.03
CA CYS A 245 -8.88 26.98 -14.14
C CYS A 245 -8.60 26.28 -15.47
N ARG A 246 -9.10 26.83 -16.58
CA ARG A 246 -8.78 26.36 -17.94
C ARG A 246 -8.79 27.53 -18.91
N TYR A 247 -8.20 27.37 -20.09
CA TYR A 247 -8.45 28.33 -21.15
C TYR A 247 -9.87 28.13 -21.69
N HIS A 248 -10.53 29.22 -22.09
CA HIS A 248 -11.85 29.16 -22.69
C HIS A 248 -11.87 28.20 -23.90
N GLY A 249 -12.83 27.28 -23.90
CA GLY A 249 -12.96 26.24 -24.93
C GLY A 249 -12.15 24.96 -24.68
N GLN A 250 -11.33 24.90 -23.61
CA GLN A 250 -10.71 23.66 -23.17
C GLN A 250 -11.65 22.85 -22.27
N GLU A 251 -11.45 21.54 -22.24
CA GLU A 251 -12.18 20.65 -21.34
C GLU A 251 -11.48 20.47 -19.99
N HIS A 252 -10.17 20.24 -20.01
CA HIS A 252 -9.35 19.91 -18.84
C HIS A 252 -8.94 21.16 -18.06
N THR A 253 -8.89 21.02 -16.72
CA THR A 253 -8.50 22.10 -15.82
C THR A 253 -7.12 21.91 -15.21
N VAL A 254 -6.50 23.02 -14.84
CA VAL A 254 -5.26 23.12 -14.06
C VAL A 254 -5.59 23.77 -12.73
N ARG A 255 -5.13 23.17 -11.62
CA ARG A 255 -5.36 23.71 -10.28
C ARG A 255 -4.36 24.82 -9.96
N VAL A 256 -4.87 26.00 -9.67
CA VAL A 256 -4.08 27.19 -9.31
C VAL A 256 -4.28 27.48 -7.81
N PRO A 257 -3.22 27.36 -6.98
CA PRO A 257 -3.27 27.77 -5.58
C PRO A 257 -3.64 29.26 -5.44
N VAL A 258 -4.39 29.61 -4.40
CA VAL A 258 -4.69 30.99 -4.02
C VAL A 258 -3.86 31.32 -2.78
N ASP A 259 -2.70 31.93 -3.00
CA ASP A 259 -1.73 32.29 -1.97
C ASP A 259 -1.07 33.66 -2.28
N ALA A 260 0.00 33.99 -1.57
CA ALA A 260 0.71 35.26 -1.73
C ALA A 260 1.29 35.46 -3.15
N GLU A 261 1.61 34.38 -3.87
CA GLU A 261 2.14 34.45 -5.25
C GLU A 261 1.03 34.70 -6.29
N SER A 262 -0.24 34.63 -5.87
CA SER A 262 -1.41 34.80 -6.73
C SER A 262 -2.39 35.84 -6.17
N ALA A 263 -1.91 36.80 -5.38
CA ALA A 263 -2.72 37.76 -4.65
C ALA A 263 -3.43 38.79 -5.54
N SER A 264 -2.86 39.12 -6.70
CA SER A 264 -3.50 39.97 -7.72
C SER A 264 -4.04 39.15 -8.89
N GLU A 265 -4.97 39.72 -9.65
CA GLU A 265 -5.49 39.09 -10.89
C GLU A 265 -4.37 38.76 -11.88
N GLU A 266 -3.43 39.69 -12.09
CA GLU A 266 -2.27 39.49 -12.97
C GLU A 266 -1.36 38.36 -12.47
N SER A 267 -1.05 38.35 -11.17
CA SER A 267 -0.21 37.29 -10.58
C SER A 267 -0.89 35.92 -10.65
N PHE A 268 -2.21 35.86 -10.44
CA PHE A 268 -3.01 34.64 -10.55
C PHE A 268 -3.05 34.12 -12.00
N ALA A 269 -3.28 35.00 -12.98
CA ALA A 269 -3.26 34.65 -14.41
C ALA A 269 -1.88 34.13 -14.83
N ASN A 270 -0.80 34.82 -14.43
CA ASN A 270 0.57 34.39 -14.68
C ASN A 270 0.86 33.02 -14.05
N ARG A 271 0.37 32.79 -12.82
CA ARG A 271 0.51 31.51 -12.14
C ARG A 271 -0.20 30.39 -12.89
N PHE A 272 -1.42 30.63 -13.36
CA PHE A 272 -2.13 29.71 -14.25
C PHE A 272 -1.34 29.39 -15.51
N HIS A 273 -0.83 30.40 -16.24
CA HIS A 273 -0.07 30.20 -17.47
C HIS A 273 1.21 29.39 -17.25
N GLN A 274 1.89 29.59 -16.10
CA GLN A 274 3.06 28.79 -15.73
C GLN A 274 2.69 27.34 -15.46
N LEU A 275 1.68 27.09 -14.62
CA LEU A 275 1.24 25.74 -14.28
C LEU A 275 0.70 25.00 -15.51
N HIS A 276 -0.07 25.67 -16.36
CA HIS A 276 -0.55 25.09 -17.61
C HIS A 276 0.61 24.71 -18.55
N ALA A 277 1.62 25.57 -18.69
CA ALA A 277 2.81 25.24 -19.49
C ALA A 277 3.63 24.10 -18.89
N GLN A 278 3.67 23.95 -17.57
CA GLN A 278 4.30 22.80 -16.91
C GLN A 278 3.53 21.50 -17.19
N HIS A 279 2.20 21.52 -17.16
CA HIS A 279 1.37 20.33 -17.37
C HIS A 279 1.23 19.94 -18.85
N TYR A 280 1.11 20.91 -19.75
CA TYR A 280 0.77 20.68 -21.16
C TYR A 280 1.83 21.16 -22.15
N THR A 281 2.94 21.73 -21.68
CA THR A 281 4.07 22.22 -22.51
C THR A 281 3.75 23.45 -23.39
N PHE A 282 2.60 24.10 -23.21
CA PHE A 282 2.25 25.34 -23.93
C PHE A 282 1.44 26.31 -23.08
N ARG A 283 1.31 27.54 -23.58
CA ARG A 283 0.52 28.64 -23.01
C ARG A 283 -0.22 29.40 -24.13
N LEU A 284 -1.42 29.87 -23.82
CA LEU A 284 -2.29 30.64 -24.71
C LEU A 284 -2.60 31.99 -24.08
N ASP A 285 -1.60 32.88 -24.02
CA ASP A 285 -1.67 34.13 -23.25
C ASP A 285 -2.80 35.09 -23.70
N GLN A 286 -3.32 34.91 -24.91
CA GLN A 286 -4.43 35.70 -25.47
C GLN A 286 -5.81 35.06 -25.27
N THR A 287 -5.87 33.82 -24.77
CA THR A 287 -7.13 33.11 -24.56
C THR A 287 -7.64 33.40 -23.14
N PRO A 288 -8.92 33.79 -22.98
CA PRO A 288 -9.49 34.04 -21.66
C PRO A 288 -9.35 32.83 -20.73
N ILE A 289 -9.12 33.09 -19.46
CA ILE A 289 -9.07 32.07 -18.40
C ILE A 289 -10.49 31.91 -17.83
N GLU A 290 -11.00 30.69 -17.84
CA GLU A 290 -12.22 30.29 -17.13
C GLU A 290 -11.86 29.72 -15.77
N LEU A 291 -12.52 30.21 -14.72
CA LEU A 291 -12.59 29.59 -13.41
C LEU A 291 -13.70 28.54 -13.44
N VAL A 292 -13.48 27.37 -12.84
CA VAL A 292 -14.44 26.26 -12.90
C VAL A 292 -14.84 25.80 -11.50
N ASN A 293 -13.86 25.41 -10.66
CA ASN A 293 -14.13 24.92 -9.31
C ASN A 293 -13.30 25.68 -8.29
N PHE A 294 -13.97 26.27 -7.31
CA PHE A 294 -13.35 26.81 -6.11
C PHE A 294 -13.18 25.68 -5.11
N ARG A 295 -11.96 25.52 -4.59
CA ARG A 295 -11.58 24.42 -3.71
C ARG A 295 -11.02 24.95 -2.42
N LEU A 296 -11.54 24.43 -1.32
CA LEU A 296 -11.10 24.74 0.02
C LEU A 296 -10.70 23.42 0.71
N THR A 297 -9.44 23.33 1.13
CA THR A 297 -8.99 22.29 2.05
C THR A 297 -8.86 22.92 3.43
N SER A 298 -9.65 22.45 4.38
CA SER A 298 -9.61 22.89 5.79
C SER A 298 -8.98 21.79 6.63
N THR A 299 -7.92 22.11 7.37
CA THR A 299 -7.18 21.15 8.21
C THR A 299 -7.18 21.61 9.65
N VAL A 300 -7.50 20.72 10.59
CA VAL A 300 -7.43 21.01 12.02
C VAL A 300 -6.06 20.61 12.55
N PRO A 301 -5.25 21.55 13.07
CA PRO A 301 -4.04 21.24 13.80
C PRO A 301 -4.40 20.45 15.06
N VAL A 302 -3.74 19.31 15.22
CA VAL A 302 -3.87 18.45 16.40
C VAL A 302 -2.47 18.01 16.81
N ASP A 303 -2.28 17.79 18.11
CA ASP A 303 -1.05 17.18 18.61
C ASP A 303 -0.90 15.79 17.99
N ARG A 304 0.15 15.63 17.19
CA ARG A 304 0.41 14.37 16.51
C ARG A 304 0.91 13.36 17.52
N VAL A 305 0.41 12.12 17.43
CA VAL A 305 1.06 10.99 18.08
C VAL A 305 2.52 10.97 17.62
N ARG A 306 3.44 11.14 18.57
CA ARG A 306 4.88 11.10 18.27
C ARG A 306 5.20 9.73 17.68
N GLN A 307 6.06 9.70 16.67
CA GLN A 307 6.61 8.45 16.16
C GLN A 307 7.21 7.67 17.35
N GLY A 308 6.84 6.40 17.48
CA GLY A 308 7.42 5.54 18.50
C GLY A 308 8.93 5.50 18.36
N THR A 309 9.65 5.45 19.47
CA THR A 309 11.06 5.10 19.47
C THR A 309 11.17 3.58 19.56
N ALA A 310 12.12 2.99 18.84
CA ALA A 310 12.38 1.57 18.99
C ALA A 310 12.78 1.26 20.44
N ARG A 311 12.67 -0.01 20.81
CA ARG A 311 13.28 -0.50 22.05
C ARG A 311 14.79 -0.19 22.03
N PRO A 312 15.39 0.17 23.16
CA PRO A 312 16.84 0.33 23.22
C PRO A 312 17.52 -0.99 22.83
N PRO A 313 18.77 -0.95 22.34
CA PRO A 313 19.54 -2.16 22.11
C PRO A 313 19.56 -3.03 23.37
N HIS A 314 19.40 -4.34 23.21
CA HIS A 314 19.54 -5.28 24.31
C HIS A 314 21.03 -5.42 24.69
N ALA A 315 21.31 -5.62 25.97
CA ALA A 315 22.68 -5.83 26.46
C ALA A 315 23.30 -7.15 25.94
N THR A 316 22.46 -8.13 25.62
CA THR A 316 22.82 -9.41 25.02
C THR A 316 22.16 -9.53 23.66
N GLU A 317 22.88 -10.07 22.68
CA GLU A 317 22.31 -10.35 21.36
C GLU A 317 21.18 -11.39 21.48
N PRO A 318 20.02 -11.15 20.84
CA PRO A 318 18.93 -12.11 20.79
C PRO A 318 19.38 -13.43 20.13
N ALA A 319 19.16 -14.55 20.82
CA ALA A 319 19.42 -15.87 20.27
C ALA A 319 18.15 -16.40 19.58
N PRO A 320 18.15 -16.57 18.24
CA PRO A 320 16.98 -17.09 17.54
C PRO A 320 16.79 -18.58 17.83
N SER A 321 15.53 -19.03 17.82
CA SER A 321 15.24 -20.45 17.62
C SER A 321 15.34 -20.79 16.12
N SER A 322 15.17 -22.06 15.74
CA SER A 322 15.16 -22.45 14.33
C SER A 322 14.07 -23.47 14.02
N ARG A 323 13.47 -23.35 12.84
CA ARG A 323 12.62 -24.37 12.23
C ARG A 323 12.92 -24.53 10.75
N THR A 324 12.59 -25.69 10.21
CA THR A 324 12.67 -25.95 8.77
C THR A 324 11.47 -25.33 8.07
N VAL A 325 11.72 -24.55 7.02
CA VAL A 325 10.69 -23.84 6.25
C VAL A 325 10.85 -24.16 4.77
N ALA A 326 9.77 -24.60 4.12
CA ALA A 326 9.72 -24.84 2.68
C ALA A 326 9.26 -23.57 1.95
N PHE A 327 10.21 -22.69 1.63
CA PHE A 327 9.91 -21.47 0.88
C PHE A 327 9.48 -21.77 -0.56
N ALA A 328 8.89 -20.78 -1.22
CA ALA A 328 8.52 -20.83 -2.63
C ALA A 328 9.70 -21.26 -3.54
N HIS A 329 10.93 -20.87 -3.18
CA HIS A 329 12.14 -21.25 -3.92
C HIS A 329 13.21 -21.83 -2.99
N GLY A 330 14.03 -22.74 -3.50
CA GLY A 330 15.20 -23.26 -2.78
C GLY A 330 14.93 -24.45 -1.83
N GLY A 331 13.70 -24.93 -1.75
CA GLY A 331 13.32 -26.10 -0.94
C GLY A 331 13.31 -25.85 0.57
N PRO A 332 13.19 -26.89 1.40
CA PRO A 332 13.21 -26.78 2.85
C PRO A 332 14.56 -26.25 3.39
N GLN A 333 14.53 -25.19 4.18
CA GLN A 333 15.71 -24.52 4.74
C GLN A 333 15.57 -24.32 6.25
N SER A 334 16.65 -24.56 7.00
CA SER A 334 16.74 -24.17 8.42
C SER A 334 16.73 -22.65 8.49
N THR A 335 15.70 -22.10 9.15
CA THR A 335 15.38 -20.68 9.17
C THR A 335 15.46 -20.17 10.60
N ALA A 336 16.11 -19.02 10.81
CA ALA A 336 16.21 -18.38 12.12
C ALA A 336 14.89 -17.71 12.49
N ILE A 337 14.39 -17.93 13.70
CA ILE A 337 13.12 -17.36 14.17
C ILE A 337 13.40 -16.38 15.31
N TYR A 338 13.00 -15.13 15.11
CA TYR A 338 13.16 -14.05 16.07
C TYR A 338 11.79 -13.58 16.57
N GLN A 339 11.69 -13.32 17.87
CA GLN A 339 10.54 -12.60 18.42
C GLN A 339 10.79 -11.10 18.27
N ARG A 340 9.87 -10.38 17.61
CA ARG A 340 10.01 -8.95 17.32
C ARG A 340 10.30 -8.12 18.58
N THR A 341 9.72 -8.54 19.71
CA THR A 341 9.86 -7.91 21.02
C THR A 341 11.29 -7.94 21.58
N GLU A 342 12.14 -8.85 21.09
CA GLU A 342 13.52 -9.01 21.55
C GLU A 342 14.51 -8.22 20.69
N LEU A 343 14.04 -7.58 19.61
CA LEU A 343 14.91 -6.88 18.67
C LEU A 343 14.92 -5.37 18.95
N GLY A 344 16.00 -4.90 19.56
CA GLY A 344 16.25 -3.48 19.82
C GLY A 344 16.78 -2.71 18.61
N ALA A 345 16.79 -1.37 18.68
CA ALA A 345 17.40 -0.51 17.66
C ALA A 345 18.83 -0.94 17.33
N GLY A 346 19.17 -0.93 16.04
CA GLY A 346 20.50 -1.29 15.55
C GLY A 346 20.76 -2.79 15.42
N PHE A 347 19.87 -3.65 15.93
CA PHE A 347 19.98 -5.10 15.70
C PHE A 347 19.94 -5.39 14.20
N SER A 348 20.82 -6.28 13.72
CA SER A 348 20.86 -6.70 12.32
C SER A 348 21.21 -8.17 12.18
N ALA A 349 20.63 -8.82 11.17
CA ALA A 349 20.92 -10.21 10.85
C ALA A 349 20.65 -10.50 9.36
N ARG A 350 21.15 -11.63 8.86
CA ARG A 350 20.92 -12.13 7.49
C ARG A 350 19.78 -13.15 7.47
N GLY A 351 19.10 -13.26 6.34
CA GLY A 351 18.17 -14.36 6.09
C GLY A 351 18.88 -15.68 5.78
N PRO A 352 18.15 -16.80 5.66
CA PRO A 352 16.69 -16.88 5.82
C PRO A 352 16.27 -16.71 7.28
N ALA A 353 15.34 -15.79 7.51
CA ALA A 353 14.85 -15.49 8.86
C ALA A 353 13.35 -15.16 8.85
N ILE A 354 12.67 -15.51 9.93
CA ILE A 354 11.30 -15.11 10.21
C ILE A 354 11.29 -14.29 11.49
N ILE A 355 10.61 -13.15 11.44
CA ILE A 355 10.41 -12.27 12.59
C ILE A 355 8.92 -12.34 12.94
N GLU A 356 8.63 -12.92 14.09
CA GLU A 356 7.27 -13.13 14.58
C GLU A 356 6.84 -12.01 15.51
N GLU A 357 5.60 -11.58 15.37
CA GLU A 357 4.93 -10.68 16.27
C GLU A 357 3.46 -11.04 16.38
N SER A 358 2.75 -10.49 17.37
CA SER A 358 1.35 -10.82 17.61
C SER A 358 0.42 -10.49 16.43
N SER A 359 0.81 -9.54 15.57
CA SER A 359 -0.06 -8.97 14.53
C SER A 359 0.33 -9.37 13.10
N SER A 360 1.51 -9.95 12.89
CA SER A 360 2.06 -10.27 11.57
C SER A 360 3.27 -11.21 11.67
N THR A 361 3.70 -11.73 10.53
CA THR A 361 4.91 -12.53 10.38
C THR A 361 5.71 -11.96 9.22
N SER A 362 6.97 -11.59 9.47
CA SER A 362 7.85 -11.02 8.45
C SER A 362 8.84 -12.06 7.98
N VAL A 363 8.98 -12.23 6.67
CA VAL A 363 9.93 -13.19 6.07
C VAL A 363 11.07 -12.45 5.39
N VAL A 364 12.30 -12.77 5.78
CA VAL A 364 13.55 -12.27 5.18
C VAL A 364 14.17 -13.40 4.37
N GLN A 365 14.34 -13.18 3.06
CA GLN A 365 14.88 -14.19 2.13
C GLN A 365 16.38 -14.41 2.33
N SER A 366 16.90 -15.52 1.81
CA SER A 366 18.31 -15.91 1.94
C SER A 366 19.30 -14.90 1.32
N ASP A 367 18.88 -14.13 0.31
CA ASP A 367 19.68 -13.07 -0.32
C ASP A 367 19.41 -11.67 0.27
N GLN A 368 18.82 -11.61 1.46
CA GLN A 368 18.46 -10.39 2.15
C GLN A 368 19.09 -10.31 3.54
N HIS A 369 19.23 -9.09 4.05
CA HIS A 369 19.53 -8.81 5.45
C HIS A 369 18.55 -7.78 5.98
N PHE A 370 18.36 -7.77 7.29
CA PHE A 370 17.46 -6.84 7.95
C PHE A 370 18.14 -6.12 9.10
N THR A 371 17.67 -4.90 9.36
CA THR A 371 18.09 -4.07 10.50
C THR A 371 16.87 -3.46 11.18
N ILE A 372 16.91 -3.30 12.50
CA ILE A 372 15.91 -2.54 13.24
C ILE A 372 16.34 -1.07 13.33
N ASP A 373 15.58 -0.17 12.71
CA ASP A 373 15.91 1.25 12.77
C ASP A 373 15.56 1.89 14.13
N ARG A 374 15.88 3.18 14.30
CA ARG A 374 15.61 3.94 15.53
C ARG A 374 14.11 4.12 15.85
N PHE A 375 13.23 3.86 14.90
CA PHE A 375 11.77 3.96 15.05
C PHE A 375 11.11 2.60 15.27
N GLY A 376 11.89 1.52 15.23
CA GLY A 376 11.37 0.17 15.37
C GLY A 376 10.76 -0.36 14.07
N ASN A 377 11.18 0.16 12.92
CA ASN A 377 10.87 -0.47 11.63
C ASN A 377 11.87 -1.61 11.37
N ILE A 378 11.43 -2.65 10.68
CA ILE A 378 12.32 -3.66 10.09
C ILE A 378 12.66 -3.15 8.68
N VAL A 379 13.93 -2.80 8.47
CA VAL A 379 14.45 -2.40 7.16
C VAL A 379 15.14 -3.60 6.57
N ILE A 380 14.64 -4.08 5.43
CA ILE A 380 15.19 -5.23 4.70
C ILE A 380 15.83 -4.71 3.43
N ASP A 381 17.12 -5.00 3.26
CA ASP A 381 17.91 -4.59 2.11
C ASP A 381 18.46 -5.84 1.41
N ARG A 382 18.47 -5.81 0.08
CA ARG A 382 19.03 -6.91 -0.72
C ARG A 382 20.56 -6.95 -0.56
N ILE A 383 21.11 -8.14 -0.34
CA ILE A 383 22.56 -8.34 -0.35
C ILE A 383 23.01 -8.24 -1.81
N GLN A 384 23.73 -7.18 -2.16
CA GLN A 384 24.37 -7.10 -3.48
C GLN A 384 25.33 -8.28 -3.59
N SER A 385 25.08 -9.20 -4.52
CA SER A 385 26.08 -10.17 -4.91
C SER A 385 27.22 -9.40 -5.57
N SER A 386 28.44 -9.54 -5.03
CA SER A 386 29.64 -9.16 -5.76
C SER A 386 29.58 -9.84 -7.14
N GLY A 387 29.57 -9.03 -8.19
CA GLY A 387 29.15 -9.41 -9.54
C GLY A 387 29.71 -10.76 -10.03
N LYS A 388 28.81 -11.63 -10.49
CA LYS A 388 29.07 -12.41 -11.69
C LYS A 388 28.27 -11.74 -12.80
N GLU A 389 28.99 -11.05 -13.68
CA GLU A 389 28.47 -10.64 -14.98
C GLU A 389 27.76 -11.84 -15.61
N ARG A 390 26.47 -11.67 -15.93
CA ARG A 390 25.82 -12.59 -16.87
C ARG A 390 26.54 -12.39 -18.20
N PRO A 391 27.02 -13.45 -18.87
CA PRO A 391 27.64 -13.27 -20.18
C PRO A 391 26.61 -12.67 -21.13
N GLU A 392 27.00 -11.58 -21.78
CA GLU A 392 26.24 -10.99 -22.88
C GLU A 392 25.94 -12.08 -23.91
N ILE A 393 24.66 -12.37 -24.12
CA ILE A 393 24.23 -13.15 -25.27
C ILE A 393 24.34 -12.20 -26.45
N GLY A 394 25.50 -12.23 -27.12
CA GLY A 394 25.69 -11.56 -28.39
C GLY A 394 24.69 -12.09 -29.41
N HIS A 395 23.86 -11.20 -29.93
CA HIS A 395 23.09 -11.46 -31.14
C HIS A 395 24.06 -11.56 -32.32
N ALA A 396 24.14 -12.74 -32.92
CA ALA A 396 24.57 -12.94 -34.30
C ALA A 396 23.34 -13.02 -35.20
#